data_AF-A0A537K794-F1
#
_entry.id   AF-A0A537K794-F1
#
_cell.length_a   1.000
_cell.length_b   1.000
_cell.length_c   1.000
_cell.angle_alpha   90.00
_cell.angle_beta   90.00
_cell.angle_gamma   90.00
#
_symmetry.space_group_name_H-M   'P 1'
#
loop_
_entity.id
_entity.type
_entity.pdbx_description
1 polymer ?
#
loop_
_entity_poly.entity_id
_entity_poly.type
_entity_poly.pdbx_seq_one_letter_code
_entity_poly.pdbx_strand_id
1 'polypeptide(L)'
;MKQTNALTAYEKRFLAALIRQVWRGCQAFVALVTERGPGEAVYALEDLVEWSAAQSARLRSRSVRAQSQTIGSGARRVASELLEDIGTFCNGIGDLLGHAQQSDLDPDEVEDEALTMVDGFLAWTTMMASQLGISRNLRPQTLWFER
;
A
#
# COMPACT_ATOMS: atom_id res chain seq x y z
N MET A 1 -0.33 -19.70 28.02
CA MET A 1 0.42 -18.73 27.20
C MET A 1 0.16 -19.06 25.73
N LYS A 2 -0.59 -18.23 25.00
CA LYS A 2 -0.78 -18.44 23.55
C LYS A 2 0.57 -18.18 22.87
N GLN A 3 1.15 -19.21 22.24
CA GLN A 3 2.28 -19.02 21.34
C GLN A 3 1.83 -18.07 20.23
N THR A 4 2.24 -16.81 20.29
CA THR A 4 2.31 -15.95 19.12
C THR A 4 3.35 -16.59 18.21
N ASN A 5 2.90 -17.44 17.28
CA ASN A 5 3.78 -18.04 16.28
C ASN A 5 4.49 -16.90 15.54
N ALA A 6 5.77 -16.70 15.88
CA ALA A 6 6.58 -15.66 15.28
C ALA A 6 6.68 -15.90 13.77
N LEU A 7 6.47 -14.84 12.99
CA LEU A 7 6.59 -14.90 11.52
C LEU A 7 7.95 -15.46 11.12
N THR A 8 7.94 -16.46 10.24
CA THR A 8 9.16 -17.02 9.65
C THR A 8 9.89 -15.97 8.81
N ALA A 9 11.18 -16.19 8.54
CA ALA A 9 11.95 -15.30 7.67
C ALA A 9 11.40 -15.22 6.24
N TYR A 10 10.71 -16.26 5.77
CA TYR A 10 10.03 -16.26 4.48
C TYR A 10 8.78 -15.38 4.51
N GLU A 11 7.92 -15.53 5.51
CA GLU A 11 6.71 -14.71 5.68
C GLU A 11 7.03 -13.23 5.88
N LYS A 12 8.09 -12.93 6.64
CA LYS A 12 8.59 -11.56 6.81
C LYS A 12 9.01 -10.92 5.49
N ARG A 13 9.69 -11.69 4.62
CA ARG A 13 10.09 -11.22 3.28
C ARG A 13 8.90 -11.04 2.36
N PHE A 14 7.91 -11.92 2.47
CA PHE A 14 6.66 -11.84 1.73
C PHE A 14 5.87 -10.56 2.09
N LEU A 15 5.61 -10.31 3.37
CA LEU A 15 4.92 -9.11 3.84
C LEU A 15 5.69 -7.83 3.49
N ALA A 16 7.02 -7.85 3.63
CA ALA A 16 7.86 -6.73 3.22
C ALA A 16 7.83 -6.49 1.70
N ALA A 17 7.55 -7.52 0.88
CA ALA A 17 7.38 -7.32 -0.56
C ALA A 17 6.07 -6.61 -0.88
N LEU A 18 4.98 -6.89 -0.16
CA LEU A 18 3.71 -6.19 -0.32
C LEU A 18 3.86 -4.70 0.03
N ILE A 19 4.43 -4.39 1.20
CA ILE A 19 4.67 -3.00 1.63
C ILE A 19 5.57 -2.25 0.64
N ARG A 20 6.63 -2.88 0.13
CA ARG A 20 7.48 -2.25 -0.89
C ARG A 20 6.73 -1.90 -2.18
N GLN A 21 5.78 -2.73 -2.59
CA GLN A 21 4.98 -2.43 -3.77
C GLN A 21 4.02 -1.26 -3.52
N VAL A 22 3.43 -1.19 -2.33
CA VAL A 22 2.63 -0.05 -1.90
C VAL A 22 3.43 1.25 -1.95
N TRP A 23 4.63 1.25 -1.34
CA TRP A 23 5.48 2.44 -1.34
C TRP A 23 5.84 2.90 -2.74
N ARG A 24 6.07 1.97 -3.67
CA ARG A 24 6.30 2.30 -5.08
C ARG A 24 5.09 2.91 -5.76
N GLY A 25 3.89 2.42 -5.47
CA GLY A 25 2.64 3.01 -5.98
C GLY A 25 2.43 4.43 -5.44
N CYS A 26 2.62 4.63 -4.13
CA CYS A 26 2.55 5.95 -3.51
C CYS A 26 3.59 6.92 -4.10
N GLN A 27 4.82 6.47 -4.34
CA GLN A 27 5.85 7.27 -5.01
C GLN A 27 5.45 7.68 -6.43
N ALA A 28 4.89 6.75 -7.20
CA ALA A 28 4.41 7.04 -8.54
C ALA A 28 3.26 8.06 -8.52
N PHE A 29 2.34 7.93 -7.55
CA PHE A 29 1.28 8.90 -7.33
C PHE A 29 1.83 10.30 -7.01
N VAL A 30 2.75 10.40 -6.03
CA VAL A 30 3.37 11.67 -5.61
C VAL A 30 4.10 12.34 -6.78
N ALA A 31 4.84 11.56 -7.57
CA ALA A 31 5.51 12.08 -8.77
C ALA A 31 4.49 12.61 -9.80
N LEU A 32 3.40 11.89 -10.04
CA LEU A 32 2.40 12.29 -11.03
C LEU A 32 1.56 13.48 -10.57
N VAL A 33 1.17 13.54 -9.29
CA VAL A 33 0.36 14.67 -8.79
C VAL A 33 1.16 15.96 -8.88
N THR A 34 2.45 15.94 -8.52
CA THR A 34 3.32 17.12 -8.58
C THR A 34 3.74 17.52 -10.01
N GLU A 35 3.83 16.57 -10.95
CA GLU A 35 4.25 16.86 -12.34
C GLU A 35 3.09 17.14 -13.29
N ARG A 36 1.93 16.53 -13.06
CA ARG A 36 0.81 16.47 -14.02
C ARG A 36 -0.56 16.75 -13.41
N GLY A 37 -0.60 16.99 -12.11
CA GLY A 37 -1.82 17.25 -11.36
C GLY A 37 -2.61 15.98 -10.98
N PRO A 38 -3.66 16.15 -10.16
CA PRO A 38 -4.37 15.02 -9.55
C PRO A 38 -5.13 14.12 -10.54
N GLY A 39 -5.57 14.69 -11.66
CA GLY A 39 -6.31 13.95 -12.69
C GLY A 39 -5.50 12.82 -13.34
N GLU A 40 -4.20 13.01 -13.55
CA GLU A 40 -3.31 11.97 -14.10
C GLU A 40 -2.79 11.04 -13.00
N ALA A 41 -2.65 11.55 -11.77
CA ALA A 41 -2.15 10.78 -10.64
C ALA A 41 -3.10 9.64 -10.23
N VAL A 42 -4.41 9.79 -10.46
CA VAL A 42 -5.43 8.79 -10.11
C VAL A 42 -5.13 7.41 -10.71
N TYR A 43 -4.57 7.36 -11.93
CA TYR A 43 -4.23 6.11 -12.60
C TYR A 43 -3.20 5.28 -11.84
N ALA A 44 -2.26 5.92 -11.12
CA ALA A 44 -1.31 5.19 -10.27
C ALA A 44 -1.99 4.52 -9.07
N LEU A 45 -3.10 5.06 -8.59
CA LEU A 45 -3.92 4.45 -7.54
C LEU A 45 -4.76 3.30 -8.09
N GLU A 46 -5.34 3.47 -9.28
CA GLU A 46 -6.08 2.42 -9.98
C GLU A 46 -5.19 1.19 -10.24
N ASP A 47 -3.95 1.41 -10.72
CA ASP A 47 -2.95 0.35 -10.88
C ASP A 47 -2.66 -0.38 -9.56
N LEU A 48 -2.57 0.36 -8.45
CA LEU A 48 -2.33 -0.21 -7.13
C LEU A 48 -3.53 -1.01 -6.61
N VAL A 49 -4.76 -0.58 -6.92
CA VAL A 49 -6.02 -1.30 -6.64
C VAL A 49 -6.09 -2.59 -7.45
N GLU A 50 -5.81 -2.54 -8.76
CA GLU A 50 -5.82 -3.75 -9.59
C GLU A 50 -4.78 -4.76 -9.09
N TRP A 51 -3.58 -4.26 -8.77
CA TRP A 51 -2.53 -5.09 -8.20
C TRP A 51 -2.95 -5.73 -6.88
N SER A 52 -3.58 -4.97 -5.97
CA SER A 52 -3.98 -5.46 -4.66
C SER A 52 -5.07 -6.53 -4.78
N ALA A 53 -6.05 -6.32 -5.67
CA ALA A 53 -7.09 -7.29 -6.00
C ALA A 53 -6.50 -8.59 -6.58
N ALA A 54 -5.51 -8.48 -7.47
CA ALA A 54 -4.80 -9.62 -8.04
C ALA A 54 -4.02 -10.41 -6.97
N GLN A 55 -3.35 -9.73 -6.03
CA GLN A 55 -2.68 -10.41 -4.91
C GLN A 55 -3.67 -11.09 -3.98
N SER A 56 -4.81 -10.45 -3.69
CA SER A 56 -5.89 -11.03 -2.89
C SER A 56 -6.46 -12.29 -3.53
N ALA A 57 -6.67 -12.27 -4.85
CA ALA A 57 -7.09 -13.45 -5.61
C ALA A 57 -6.04 -14.57 -5.52
N ARG A 58 -4.74 -14.25 -5.64
CA ARG A 58 -3.64 -15.23 -5.50
C ARG A 58 -3.54 -15.83 -4.11
N LEU A 59 -3.77 -15.03 -3.06
CA LEU A 59 -3.80 -15.50 -1.68
C LEU A 59 -4.94 -16.50 -1.43
N ARG A 60 -6.10 -16.27 -2.07
CA ARG A 60 -7.28 -17.16 -2.01
C ARG A 60 -7.14 -18.41 -2.88
N SER A 61 -6.55 -18.29 -4.07
CA SER A 61 -6.52 -19.35 -5.09
C SER A 61 -5.47 -20.43 -4.87
N ARG A 62 -4.56 -20.27 -3.89
CA ARG A 62 -3.59 -21.31 -3.52
C ARG A 62 -4.28 -22.52 -2.87
N SER A 63 -4.79 -23.38 -3.74
CA SER A 63 -5.21 -24.75 -3.42
C SER A 63 -3.99 -25.59 -3.03
N VAL A 64 -4.28 -26.62 -2.23
CA VAL A 64 -3.45 -27.50 -1.40
C VAL A 64 -2.21 -28.16 -2.08
N ARG A 65 -1.91 -27.92 -3.36
CA ARG A 65 -1.01 -28.78 -4.16
C ARG A 65 0.32 -28.19 -4.64
N ALA A 66 0.62 -26.91 -4.39
CA ALA A 66 1.84 -26.29 -4.92
C ALA A 66 2.76 -25.68 -3.83
N GLN A 67 3.91 -26.33 -3.66
CA GLN A 67 5.21 -25.79 -3.23
C GLN A 67 5.47 -25.55 -1.73
N SER A 68 6.31 -26.44 -1.18
CA SER A 68 7.38 -26.37 -0.17
C SER A 68 7.54 -25.21 0.86
N GLN A 69 6.87 -24.06 0.75
CA GLN A 69 6.88 -22.98 1.75
C GLN A 69 5.51 -22.29 1.76
N THR A 70 4.54 -22.95 2.40
CA THR A 70 3.20 -22.42 2.59
C THR A 70 3.26 -21.24 3.57
N ILE A 71 2.73 -20.08 3.18
CA ILE A 71 2.52 -18.95 4.09
C ILE A 71 1.54 -19.42 5.17
N GLY A 72 1.91 -19.28 6.45
CA GLY A 72 1.08 -19.65 7.58
C GLY A 72 -0.18 -18.79 7.66
N SER A 73 -1.19 -19.29 8.40
CA SER A 73 -2.48 -18.61 8.55
C SER A 73 -2.36 -17.19 9.10
N GLY A 74 -1.41 -16.95 10.02
CA GLY A 74 -1.14 -15.61 10.57
C GLY A 74 -0.64 -14.63 9.53
N ALA A 75 0.42 -15.00 8.79
CA ALA A 75 0.96 -14.16 7.73
C ALA A 75 -0.04 -13.95 6.58
N ARG A 76 -0.84 -14.97 6.26
CA ARG A 76 -1.92 -14.84 5.27
C ARG A 76 -2.98 -13.84 5.72
N ARG A 77 -3.40 -13.89 6.99
CA ARG A 77 -4.38 -12.95 7.55
C ARG A 77 -3.88 -11.51 7.46
N VAL A 78 -2.66 -11.26 7.93
CA VAL A 78 -2.03 -9.92 7.86
C VAL A 78 -1.95 -9.42 6.43
N ALA A 79 -1.58 -10.30 5.48
CA ALA A 79 -1.49 -9.92 4.07
C ALA A 79 -2.87 -9.61 3.47
N SER A 80 -3.90 -10.36 3.84
CA SER A 80 -5.27 -10.10 3.39
C SER A 80 -5.80 -8.78 3.92
N GLU A 81 -5.63 -8.51 5.22
CA GLU A 81 -6.03 -7.23 5.84
C GLU A 81 -5.28 -6.06 5.18
N LEU A 82 -3.95 -6.18 5.01
CA LEU A 82 -3.17 -5.14 4.31
C LEU A 82 -3.67 -4.88 2.88
N LEU A 83 -3.99 -5.91 2.11
CA LEU A 83 -4.45 -5.75 0.72
C LEU A 83 -5.84 -5.13 0.64
N GLU A 84 -6.70 -5.40 1.62
CA GLU A 84 -8.01 -4.74 1.77
C GLU A 84 -7.84 -3.27 2.13
N ASP A 85 -7.00 -2.96 3.11
CA ASP A 85 -6.69 -1.59 3.54
C ASP A 85 -6.11 -0.75 2.39
N ILE A 86 -5.24 -1.34 1.55
CA ILE A 86 -4.71 -0.69 0.34
C ILE A 86 -5.84 -0.31 -0.63
N GLY A 87 -6.79 -1.23 -0.85
CA GLY A 87 -7.94 -0.96 -1.72
C GLY A 87 -8.80 0.18 -1.18
N THR A 88 -9.15 0.13 0.12
CA THR A 88 -9.92 1.19 0.79
C THR A 88 -9.21 2.54 0.71
N PHE A 89 -7.91 2.57 0.97
CA PHE A 89 -7.11 3.79 0.90
C PHE A 89 -7.10 4.40 -0.51
N CYS A 90 -6.79 3.60 -1.53
CA CYS A 90 -6.70 4.09 -2.91
C CYS A 90 -8.05 4.60 -3.41
N ASN A 91 -9.13 3.88 -3.11
CA ASN A 91 -10.49 4.32 -3.46
C ASN A 91 -10.87 5.62 -2.73
N GLY A 92 -10.50 5.75 -1.45
CA GLY A 92 -10.77 6.99 -0.69
C GLY A 92 -10.09 8.22 -1.28
N ILE A 93 -8.84 8.09 -1.76
CA ILE A 93 -8.18 9.18 -2.50
C ILE A 93 -8.85 9.40 -3.85
N GLY A 94 -9.17 8.33 -4.60
CA GLY A 94 -9.88 8.44 -5.88
C GLY A 94 -11.20 9.20 -5.76
N ASP A 95 -11.99 8.90 -4.73
CA ASP A 95 -13.24 9.59 -4.42
C ASP A 95 -13.01 11.06 -4.07
N LEU A 96 -12.00 11.37 -3.23
CA LEU A 96 -11.62 12.76 -2.93
C LEU A 96 -11.28 13.53 -4.20
N LEU A 97 -10.44 12.96 -5.07
CA LEU A 97 -10.03 13.59 -6.33
C LEU A 97 -11.21 13.76 -7.29
N GLY A 98 -12.11 12.77 -7.36
CA GLY A 98 -13.32 12.86 -8.18
C GLY A 98 -14.30 13.93 -7.69
N HIS A 99 -14.47 14.09 -6.37
CA HIS A 99 -15.29 15.15 -5.78
C HIS A 99 -14.67 16.53 -5.95
N ALA A 100 -13.35 16.63 -5.84
CA ALA A 100 -12.61 17.85 -6.09
C ALA A 100 -12.77 18.36 -7.53
N GLN A 101 -12.74 17.47 -8.53
CA GLN A 101 -13.00 17.84 -9.93
C GLN A 101 -14.41 18.40 -10.18
N GLN A 102 -15.37 18.10 -9.30
CA GLN A 102 -16.76 18.55 -9.40
C GLN A 102 -17.06 19.78 -8.53
N SER A 103 -16.09 20.22 -7.74
CA SER A 103 -16.22 21.34 -6.79
C SER A 103 -15.37 22.51 -7.26
N ASP A 104 -15.71 23.74 -6.86
CA ASP A 104 -14.87 24.93 -7.08
C ASP A 104 -13.64 24.97 -6.14
N LEU A 105 -13.10 23.80 -5.76
CA LEU A 105 -11.94 23.71 -4.88
C LEU A 105 -10.68 24.13 -5.65
N ASP A 106 -9.77 24.81 -4.94
CA ASP A 106 -8.47 25.19 -5.48
C ASP A 106 -7.66 23.91 -5.78
N PRO A 107 -7.13 23.73 -7.01
CA PRO A 107 -6.27 22.60 -7.34
C PRO A 107 -5.10 22.39 -6.35
N ASP A 108 -4.56 23.46 -5.78
CA ASP A 108 -3.46 23.40 -4.82
C ASP A 108 -3.93 22.77 -3.48
N GLU A 109 -5.14 23.09 -3.02
CA GLU A 109 -5.72 22.49 -1.80
C GLU A 109 -6.00 20.99 -1.99
N VAL A 110 -6.39 20.59 -3.21
CA VAL A 110 -6.67 19.19 -3.56
C VAL A 110 -5.37 18.37 -3.63
N GLU A 111 -4.31 18.94 -4.18
CA GLU A 111 -2.98 18.34 -4.19
C GLU A 111 -2.47 18.16 -2.74
N ASP A 112 -2.52 19.20 -1.91
CA ASP A 112 -2.04 19.16 -0.53
C ASP A 112 -2.78 18.11 0.32
N GLU A 113 -4.10 18.02 0.19
CA GLU A 113 -4.89 17.01 0.90
C GLU A 113 -4.51 15.59 0.43
N ALA A 114 -4.37 15.38 -0.88
CA ALA A 114 -4.01 14.08 -1.43
C ALA A 114 -2.59 13.64 -1.00
N LEU A 115 -1.62 14.56 -1.00
CA LEU A 115 -0.28 14.32 -0.49
C LEU A 115 -0.29 14.01 1.02
N THR A 116 -1.09 14.74 1.79
CA THR A 116 -1.26 14.51 3.24
C THR A 116 -1.80 13.11 3.53
N MET A 117 -2.80 12.65 2.76
CA MET A 117 -3.33 11.29 2.88
C MET A 117 -2.27 10.22 2.56
N VAL A 118 -1.49 10.43 1.51
CA VAL A 118 -0.39 9.52 1.13
C VAL A 118 0.68 9.46 2.20
N ASP A 119 1.09 10.59 2.77
CA ASP A 119 2.04 10.63 3.88
C ASP A 119 1.53 9.88 5.12
N GLY A 120 0.25 10.06 5.46
CA GLY A 120 -0.40 9.31 6.54
C GLY A 120 -0.38 7.79 6.30
N PHE A 121 -0.61 7.35 5.07
CA PHE A 121 -0.58 5.93 4.71
C PHE A 121 0.83 5.33 4.72
N LEU A 122 1.83 6.10 4.30
CA LEU A 122 3.24 5.72 4.38
C LEU A 122 3.71 5.61 5.83
N ALA A 123 3.29 6.54 6.69
CA ALA A 123 3.53 6.46 8.13
C ALA A 123 2.88 5.21 8.74
N TRP A 124 1.62 4.91 8.39
CA TRP A 124 0.91 3.72 8.86
C TRP A 124 1.60 2.42 8.41
N THR A 125 1.95 2.28 7.13
CA THR A 125 2.65 1.08 6.63
C THR A 125 4.04 0.92 7.25
N THR A 126 4.72 2.02 7.57
CA THR A 126 6.01 2.02 8.31
C THR A 126 5.83 1.53 9.75
N MET A 127 4.80 2.03 10.45
CA MET A 127 4.44 1.57 11.80
C MET A 127 4.13 0.07 11.79
N MET A 128 3.30 -0.38 10.85
CA MET A 128 2.95 -1.80 10.69
C MET A 128 4.21 -2.65 10.45
N ALA A 129 5.13 -2.20 9.60
CA ALA A 129 6.40 -2.89 9.36
C ALA A 129 7.26 -3.03 10.62
N SER A 130 7.25 -2.01 11.48
CA SER A 130 7.92 -2.04 12.79
C SER A 130 7.30 -3.08 13.71
N GLN A 131 5.97 -3.06 13.84
CA GLN A 131 5.21 -4.01 14.68
C GLN A 131 5.39 -5.47 14.23
N LEU A 132 5.48 -5.71 12.92
CA LEU A 132 5.72 -7.04 12.36
C LEU A 132 7.20 -7.47 12.44
N GLY A 133 8.09 -6.58 12.88
CA GLY A 133 9.53 -6.83 12.95
C GLY A 133 10.15 -7.10 11.57
N ILE A 134 9.67 -6.36 10.56
CA ILE A 134 10.10 -6.48 9.15
C ILE A 134 10.75 -5.21 8.61
N SER A 135 10.90 -4.15 9.41
CA SER A 135 11.53 -2.89 8.98
C SER A 135 12.90 -3.09 8.33
N ARG A 136 13.73 -4.02 8.83
CA ARG A 136 15.04 -4.34 8.21
C ARG A 136 14.97 -4.90 6.79
N ASN A 137 13.80 -5.43 6.39
CA ASN A 137 13.55 -5.95 5.06
C ASN A 137 13.00 -4.86 4.11
N LEU A 138 12.62 -3.71 4.66
CA LEU A 138 12.27 -2.51 3.92
C LEU A 138 13.55 -1.68 3.82
N ARG A 139 14.00 -1.40 2.60
CA ARG A 139 15.01 -0.34 2.43
C ARG A 139 14.30 0.99 2.62
N PRO A 140 14.91 1.98 3.31
CA PRO A 140 14.38 3.34 3.31
C PRO A 140 14.24 3.77 1.85
N GLN A 141 13.03 4.14 1.44
CA GLN A 141 12.86 5.00 0.28
C GLN A 141 12.64 6.38 0.87
N THR A 142 13.63 7.25 0.69
CA THR A 142 13.44 8.69 0.86
C THR A 142 12.34 9.08 -0.13
N LEU A 143 11.13 9.24 0.39
CA LEU A 143 10.11 10.06 -0.26
C LEU A 143 10.61 11.49 -0.05
N TRP A 144 10.83 12.21 -1.15
CA TRP A 144 11.27 13.60 -1.23
C TRP A 144 12.79 13.86 -1.21
N PHE A 145 13.25 14.48 -2.30
CA PHE A 145 14.30 15.49 -2.25
C PHE A 145 13.65 16.81 -1.85
N GLU A 146 14.23 17.49 -0.87
CA GLU A 146 13.95 18.90 -0.56
C GLU A 146 14.03 19.72 -1.86
N ARG A 147 13.00 20.53 -2.13
CA ARG A 147 13.03 21.57 -3.16
C ARG A 147 13.68 22.83 -2.59
#